data_AF-A0A5C7HE69-F1
#
_entry.id   AF-A0A5C7HE69-F1
#
_cell.length_a   1.000
_cell.length_b   1.000
_cell.length_c   1.000
_cell.angle_alpha   90.00
_cell.angle_beta   90.00
_cell.angle_gamma   90.00
#
_symmetry.space_group_name_H-M   'P 1'
#
loop_
_entity.id
_entity.type
_entity.pdbx_description
1 polymer ?
#
loop_
_entity_poly.entity_id
_entity_poly.type
_entity_poly.pdbx_seq_one_letter_code
_entity_poly.pdbx_strand_id
1 'polypeptide(L)'
;MIKSLVPPCEGLKVPIAKISGSKQLKSKGLRMELTITQPDDWHLHLRDGDLLKAVVPHSASHFGRAIVMPNLKPPITTTAAAVVYRDSILKALPSDATSLR
;
A
#
# COMPACT_ATOMS: atom_id res chain seq x y z
N MET A 1 59.95 -32.54 10.87
CA MET A 1 58.76 -31.73 10.51
C MET A 1 58.70 -30.52 11.43
N ILE A 2 58.29 -29.39 10.88
CA ILE A 2 58.72 -28.02 11.20
C ILE A 2 58.21 -27.52 12.58
N LYS A 3 59.11 -26.95 13.38
CA LYS A 3 58.77 -26.20 14.60
C LYS A 3 58.19 -24.84 14.20
N SER A 4 56.92 -24.62 14.55
CA SER A 4 56.21 -23.34 14.39
C SER A 4 56.82 -22.28 15.32
N LEU A 5 57.56 -21.33 14.76
CA LEU A 5 57.94 -20.08 15.41
C LEU A 5 56.85 -19.04 15.12
N VAL A 6 55.93 -18.84 16.06
CA VAL A 6 54.98 -17.72 16.02
C VAL A 6 55.63 -16.55 16.79
N PRO A 7 55.98 -15.43 16.12
CA PRO A 7 56.37 -14.22 16.83
C PRO A 7 55.13 -13.56 17.45
N PRO A 8 55.23 -12.96 18.66
CA PRO A 8 54.12 -12.21 19.24
C PRO A 8 53.83 -10.97 18.40
N CYS A 9 52.56 -10.79 18.01
CA CYS A 9 52.09 -9.57 17.36
C CYS A 9 52.13 -8.42 18.36
N GLU A 10 53.18 -7.60 18.33
CA GLU A 10 53.15 -6.29 18.99
C GLU A 10 52.20 -5.37 18.24
N GLY A 11 51.18 -4.87 18.95
CA GLY A 11 50.20 -3.95 18.39
C GLY A 11 50.81 -2.60 18.04
N LEU A 12 50.80 -2.24 16.75
CA LEU A 12 51.04 -0.86 16.33
C LEU A 12 49.95 0.04 16.94
N LYS A 13 50.34 0.92 17.88
CA LYS A 13 49.49 2.02 18.33
C LYS A 13 49.46 3.09 17.23
N VAL A 14 48.45 3.03 16.38
CA VAL A 14 48.15 4.10 15.42
C VAL A 14 47.54 5.27 16.21
N PRO A 15 48.00 6.52 16.02
CA PRO A 15 47.36 7.66 16.68
C PRO A 15 45.93 7.80 16.16
N ILE A 16 44.94 7.59 17.03
CA ILE A 16 43.54 7.93 16.76
C ILE A 16 43.47 9.46 16.70
N ALA A 17 43.43 9.99 15.48
CA ALA A 17 43.00 11.37 15.26
C ALA A 17 41.55 11.48 15.76
N LYS A 18 41.30 12.34 16.74
CA LYS A 18 39.94 12.71 17.14
C LYS A 18 39.28 13.40 15.94
N ILE A 19 38.42 12.68 15.22
CA ILE A 19 37.48 13.28 14.27
C ILE A 19 36.43 13.99 15.12
N SER A 20 36.72 15.25 15.44
CA SER A 20 35.76 16.17 16.03
C SER A 20 34.83 16.65 14.93
N GLY A 21 33.56 16.26 15.04
CA GLY A 21 32.48 16.81 14.23
C GLY A 21 32.02 15.89 13.12
N SER A 22 31.21 14.88 13.46
CA SER A 22 30.19 14.43 12.52
C SER A 22 29.16 15.56 12.38
N LYS A 23 29.41 16.51 11.46
CA LYS A 23 28.27 17.27 10.91
C LYS A 23 27.39 16.24 10.25
N GLN A 24 26.27 15.90 10.90
CA GLN A 24 25.17 15.19 10.26
C GLN A 24 24.81 15.98 9.01
N LEU A 25 25.26 15.49 7.86
CA LEU A 25 24.71 15.88 6.58
C LEU A 25 23.27 15.38 6.63
N LYS A 26 22.33 16.31 6.85
CA LYS A 26 20.90 16.02 6.71
C LYS A 26 20.69 15.65 5.24
N SER A 27 20.67 14.35 4.93
CA SER A 27 20.21 13.90 3.63
C SER A 27 18.73 14.26 3.57
N LYS A 28 18.40 15.24 2.73
CA LYS A 28 17.02 15.52 2.37
C LYS A 28 16.58 14.30 1.55
N GLY A 29 15.95 13.33 2.21
CA GLY A 29 15.54 12.07 1.58
C GLY A 29 14.78 12.36 0.29
N LEU A 30 15.23 11.78 -0.82
CA LEU A 30 14.55 11.89 -2.11
C LEU A 30 13.15 11.28 -1.96
N ARG A 31 12.11 12.10 -2.09
CA ARG A 31 10.74 11.60 -2.17
C ARG A 31 10.56 10.95 -3.55
N MET A 32 10.37 9.64 -3.56
CA MET A 32 10.03 8.90 -4.77
C MET A 32 8.51 8.99 -4.95
N GLU A 33 8.08 9.81 -5.90
CA GLU A 33 6.67 10.07 -6.21
C GLU A 33 6.35 9.54 -7.60
N LEU A 34 5.19 8.89 -7.74
CA LEU A 34 4.67 8.40 -9.01
C LEU A 34 3.26 8.94 -9.23
N THR A 35 3.09 9.80 -10.23
CA THR A 35 1.79 10.29 -10.66
C THR A 35 1.24 9.38 -11.75
N ILE A 36 0.06 8.82 -11.53
CA ILE A 36 -0.69 8.05 -12.54
C ILE A 36 -2.08 8.64 -12.73
N THR A 37 -2.67 8.38 -13.88
CA THR A 37 -4.11 8.61 -14.09
C THR A 37 -4.91 7.78 -13.09
N GLN A 38 -6.08 8.28 -12.67
CA GLN A 38 -6.93 7.56 -11.73
C GLN A 38 -7.22 6.15 -12.25
N PRO A 39 -6.85 5.09 -11.49
CA PRO A 39 -7.02 3.71 -11.94
C PRO A 39 -8.46 3.22 -11.76
N ASP A 40 -8.76 2.08 -12.37
CA ASP A 40 -10.01 1.33 -12.18
C ASP A 40 -9.71 -0.09 -11.70
N ASP A 41 -10.65 -0.69 -10.96
CA ASP A 41 -10.54 -2.06 -10.44
C ASP A 41 -11.38 -3.04 -11.27
N TRP A 42 -10.72 -3.87 -12.08
CA TRP A 42 -11.40 -4.80 -12.98
C TRP A 42 -11.86 -6.11 -12.30
N HIS A 43 -11.59 -6.30 -11.00
CA HIS A 43 -12.02 -7.49 -10.26
C HIS A 43 -12.21 -7.18 -8.77
N LEU A 44 -13.44 -6.85 -8.37
CA LEU A 44 -13.74 -6.45 -6.99
C LEU A 44 -14.86 -7.28 -6.36
N HIS A 45 -14.72 -7.61 -5.07
CA HIS A 45 -15.75 -8.25 -4.25
C HIS A 45 -16.20 -7.34 -3.10
N LEU A 46 -17.37 -6.70 -3.24
CA LEU A 46 -17.89 -5.76 -2.24
C LEU A 46 -18.74 -6.38 -1.13
N ARG A 47 -19.14 -7.66 -1.26
CA ARG A 47 -20.02 -8.35 -0.30
C ARG A 47 -21.36 -7.60 -0.14
N ASP A 48 -22.10 -7.87 0.93
CA ASP A 48 -23.42 -7.27 1.18
C ASP A 48 -23.55 -6.82 2.65
N GLY A 49 -24.60 -6.07 2.96
CA GLY A 49 -24.95 -5.64 4.31
C GLY A 49 -23.88 -4.76 4.96
N ASP A 50 -23.48 -5.11 6.18
CA ASP A 50 -22.52 -4.30 6.94
C ASP A 50 -21.10 -4.40 6.38
N LEU A 51 -20.75 -5.53 5.76
CA LEU A 51 -19.47 -5.66 5.06
C LEU A 51 -19.39 -4.72 3.87
N LEU A 52 -20.49 -4.57 3.11
CA LEU A 52 -20.55 -3.62 1.99
C LEU A 52 -20.21 -2.20 2.45
N LYS A 53 -20.86 -1.74 3.53
CA LYS A 53 -20.62 -0.40 4.11
C LYS A 53 -19.19 -0.21 4.60
N ALA A 54 -18.57 -1.27 5.12
CA ALA A 54 -17.19 -1.22 5.59
C ALA A 54 -16.18 -1.16 4.43
N VAL A 55 -16.40 -1.88 3.33
CA VAL A 55 -15.38 -2.04 2.28
C VAL A 55 -15.50 -1.02 1.14
N VAL A 56 -16.70 -0.52 0.84
CA VAL A 56 -16.92 0.44 -0.26
C VAL A 56 -16.06 1.70 -0.15
N PRO A 57 -15.92 2.36 1.03
CA PRO A 57 -15.10 3.57 1.15
C PRO A 57 -13.63 3.35 0.77
N HIS A 58 -13.08 2.17 1.06
CA HIS A 58 -11.68 1.85 0.74
C HIS A 58 -11.44 1.80 -0.78
N SER A 59 -12.35 1.19 -1.54
CA SER A 59 -12.23 1.13 -3.00
C SER A 59 -12.48 2.51 -3.62
N ALA A 60 -13.55 3.20 -3.19
CA ALA A 60 -13.94 4.50 -3.72
C ALA A 60 -12.88 5.61 -3.50
N SER A 61 -12.02 5.46 -2.50
CA SER A 61 -10.93 6.43 -2.22
C SER A 61 -9.79 6.38 -3.24
N HIS A 62 -9.64 5.28 -3.98
CA HIS A 62 -8.48 5.04 -4.85
C HIS A 62 -8.86 4.83 -6.32
N PHE A 63 -10.03 4.26 -6.59
CA PHE A 63 -10.45 3.86 -7.94
C PHE A 63 -11.62 4.70 -8.44
N GLY A 64 -11.61 5.02 -9.74
CA GLY A 64 -12.71 5.74 -10.39
C GLY A 64 -13.90 4.84 -10.68
N ARG A 65 -13.64 3.61 -11.12
CA ARG A 65 -14.66 2.60 -11.46
C ARG A 65 -14.21 1.21 -11.02
N ALA A 66 -15.18 0.31 -10.91
CA ALA A 66 -14.90 -1.09 -10.61
C ALA A 66 -15.86 -2.06 -11.33
N ILE A 67 -15.37 -3.25 -11.67
CA ILE A 67 -16.18 -4.40 -12.04
C ILE A 67 -16.43 -5.26 -10.80
N VAL A 68 -17.67 -5.22 -10.33
CA VAL A 68 -18.09 -5.90 -9.10
C VAL A 68 -18.56 -7.31 -9.41
N MET A 69 -17.94 -8.30 -8.77
CA MET A 69 -18.22 -9.71 -8.99
C MET A 69 -19.55 -10.14 -8.35
N PRO A 70 -20.35 -11.00 -9.02
CA PRO A 70 -21.73 -11.32 -8.63
C PRO A 70 -21.87 -12.47 -7.62
N ASN A 71 -20.77 -12.94 -7.02
CA ASN A 71 -20.71 -14.15 -6.17
C ASN A 71 -21.17 -13.90 -4.72
N LEU A 72 -22.34 -13.29 -4.55
CA LEU A 72 -23.02 -13.18 -3.26
C LEU A 72 -23.68 -14.52 -2.87
N LYS A 73 -24.34 -14.54 -1.70
CA LYS A 73 -25.12 -15.68 -1.21
C LYS A 73 -26.56 -15.20 -0.95
N PRO A 74 -27.53 -15.48 -1.84
CA PRO A 74 -27.40 -16.19 -3.12
C PRO A 74 -26.64 -15.38 -4.19
N PRO A 75 -26.11 -16.03 -5.25
CA PRO A 75 -25.41 -15.32 -6.32
C PRO A 75 -26.37 -14.44 -7.14
N ILE A 76 -25.86 -13.34 -7.66
CA ILE A 76 -26.63 -12.44 -8.54
C ILE A 76 -26.65 -13.04 -9.95
N THR A 77 -27.82 -13.52 -10.38
CA THR A 77 -28.01 -14.18 -11.68
C THR A 77 -29.00 -13.44 -12.60
N THR A 78 -29.62 -12.35 -12.12
CA THR A 78 -30.59 -11.57 -12.89
C THR A 78 -30.20 -10.10 -12.95
N THR A 79 -30.56 -9.43 -14.04
CA THR A 79 -30.33 -7.99 -14.21
C THR A 79 -31.05 -7.17 -13.15
N ALA A 80 -32.26 -7.56 -12.76
CA ALA A 80 -33.02 -6.89 -11.70
C ALA A 80 -32.28 -6.93 -10.36
N ALA A 81 -31.72 -8.08 -9.99
CA ALA A 81 -30.90 -8.20 -8.77
C ALA A 81 -29.61 -7.36 -8.86
N ALA A 82 -28.99 -7.29 -10.04
CA ALA A 82 -27.82 -6.44 -10.26
C ALA A 82 -28.13 -4.94 -10.10
N VAL A 83 -29.30 -4.48 -10.56
CA VAL A 83 -29.74 -3.08 -10.39
C VAL A 83 -29.95 -2.76 -8.90
N VAL A 84 -30.64 -3.64 -8.17
CA VAL A 84 -30.83 -3.48 -6.71
C VAL A 84 -29.49 -3.42 -5.98
N TYR A 85 -28.56 -4.31 -6.33
CA TYR A 85 -27.24 -4.35 -5.72
C TYR A 85 -26.42 -3.09 -6.01
N ARG A 86 -26.48 -2.56 -7.25
CA ARG A 86 -25.88 -1.28 -7.61
C ARG A 86 -26.42 -0.14 -6.74
N ASP A 87 -27.73 -0.09 -6.51
CA ASP A 87 -28.32 0.96 -5.68
C ASP A 87 -27.89 0.85 -4.21
N SER A 88 -27.71 -0.37 -3.70
CA SER A 88 -27.12 -0.60 -2.37
C SER A 88 -25.67 -0.11 -2.30
N ILE A 89 -24.86 -0.36 -3.33
CA ILE A 89 -23.47 0.13 -3.40
C ILE A 89 -23.45 1.67 -3.41
N LEU A 90 -24.31 2.30 -4.21
CA LEU A 90 -24.37 3.77 -4.29
C LEU A 90 -24.77 4.41 -2.95
N LYS A 91 -25.66 3.77 -2.18
CA LYS A 91 -26.03 4.23 -0.84
C LYS A 91 -24.90 4.07 0.19
N ALA A 92 -23.95 3.18 -0.05
CA ALA A 92 -22.80 2.94 0.82
C ALA A 92 -21.60 3.84 0.49
N LEU A 93 -21.67 4.66 -0.55
CA LEU A 93 -20.60 5.60 -0.90
C LEU A 93 -20.52 6.75 0.12
N PRO A 94 -19.30 7.22 0.46
CA PRO A 94 -19.13 8.43 1.25
C PRO A 94 -19.56 9.66 0.43
N SER A 95 -20.00 10.73 1.10
CA SER A 95 -20.46 11.99 0.48
C SER A 95 -19.48 12.56 -0.54
N ASP A 96 -18.19 12.37 -0.28
CA ASP A 96 -17.11 13.02 -1.01
C ASP A 96 -16.69 12.23 -2.26
N ALA A 97 -17.17 10.98 -2.41
CA ALA A 97 -16.86 10.13 -3.57
C ALA A 97 -17.62 10.52 -4.85
N THR A 98 -18.63 11.39 -4.76
CA THR A 98 -19.43 11.83 -5.94
C THR A 98 -18.98 13.19 -6.50
N SER A 99 -18.02 13.85 -5.86
CA SER A 99 -17.42 15.08 -6.39
C SER A 99 -16.43 14.71 -7.50
N LEU A 100 -16.62 15.27 -8.70
CA LEU A 100 -15.86 15.05 -9.95
C LEU A 100 -16.47 13.97 -10.86
N ARG A 101 -17.61 14.32 -11.47
CA ARG A 101 -17.94 13.90 -12.84
C ARG A 101 -18.01 15.12 -13.73
#